data_AF-M4B2U1-F1
#
_entry.id   AF-M4B2U1-F1
#
_cell.length_a   1.000
_cell.length_b   1.000
_cell.length_c   1.000
_cell.angle_alpha   90.00
_cell.angle_beta   90.00
_cell.angle_gamma   90.00
#
_symmetry.space_group_name_H-M   'P 1'
#
loop_
_entity.id
_entity.type
_entity.pdbx_description
1 polymer ?
#
loop_
_entity_poly.entity_id
_entity_poly.type
_entity_poly.pdbx_seq_one_letter_code
_entity_poly.pdbx_strand_id
1 'polypeptide(L)'
;MEYLKRGDVLSLLRSSIALAWSDPLLKIATDVAQGVSYLHNCDPPLVHRDLKSSNLLCTRTYSCKVSDFGESKRQLLPGKLFSTIVGTPYWLAPEILREERYDMQVDCYSFGVILVELETRHEPYHDLPKNYTTIDIMMSVSRGALRPTIPVSCSPCRRKLITRCLDNDPRRRPKMTEILYALQHEVRQELLDQNSMDVVSDKRRMVLMQQHQRLNRRGLQNLMHAHDEDAG
;
A
#
# COMPACT_ATOMS: atom_id res chain seq x y z
N MET A 1 -12.93 -22.00 -11.10
CA MET A 1 -12.08 -20.87 -10.68
C MET A 1 -10.83 -20.87 -11.53
N GLU A 2 -10.45 -19.72 -12.09
CA GLU A 2 -9.18 -19.53 -12.78
C GLU A 2 -8.03 -19.83 -11.80
N TYR A 3 -7.05 -20.64 -12.17
CA TYR A 3 -5.92 -20.97 -11.29
C TYR A 3 -4.98 -19.76 -11.17
N LEU A 4 -5.01 -19.09 -10.01
CA LEU A 4 -4.25 -17.87 -9.74
C LEU A 4 -2.86 -18.24 -9.23
N LYS A 5 -1.92 -18.42 -10.17
CA LYS A 5 -0.57 -18.97 -9.96
C LYS A 5 0.29 -18.30 -8.89
N ARG A 6 0.01 -17.05 -8.51
CA ARG A 6 0.76 -16.34 -7.45
C ARG A 6 0.14 -16.53 -6.05
N GLY A 7 -0.97 -17.24 -5.97
CA GLY A 7 -1.74 -17.37 -4.73
C GLY A 7 -2.36 -16.04 -4.34
N ASP A 8 -2.38 -15.79 -3.04
CA ASP A 8 -2.90 -14.58 -2.42
C ASP A 8 -1.85 -13.49 -2.23
N VAL A 9 -2.28 -12.24 -2.00
CA VAL A 9 -1.39 -11.09 -1.80
C VAL A 9 -0.50 -11.26 -0.56
N LEU A 10 -0.98 -11.88 0.53
CA LEU A 10 -0.16 -12.11 1.73
C LEU A 10 1.05 -12.98 1.41
N SER A 11 0.83 -14.10 0.72
CA SER A 11 1.87 -14.99 0.22
C SER A 11 2.83 -14.27 -0.73
N LEU A 12 2.31 -13.43 -1.61
CA LEU A 12 3.13 -12.65 -2.55
C LEU A 12 4.02 -11.63 -1.82
N LEU A 13 3.52 -10.90 -0.83
CA LEU A 13 4.28 -9.91 -0.07
C LEU A 13 5.45 -10.54 0.69
N ARG A 14 5.22 -11.73 1.25
CA ARG A 14 6.22 -12.54 1.97
C ARG A 14 7.26 -13.21 1.07
N SER A 15 7.07 -13.20 -0.25
CA SER A 15 8.03 -13.79 -1.19
C SER A 15 9.28 -12.91 -1.38
N SER A 16 10.36 -13.48 -1.92
CA SER A 16 11.59 -12.74 -2.27
C SER A 16 11.46 -11.91 -3.56
N ILE A 17 10.29 -11.89 -4.18
CA ILE A 17 10.04 -11.18 -5.44
C ILE A 17 10.17 -9.68 -5.19
N ALA A 18 10.89 -8.98 -6.08
CA ALA A 18 10.94 -7.53 -6.05
C ALA A 18 9.57 -6.95 -6.44
N LEU A 19 9.01 -6.11 -5.56
CA LEU A 19 7.74 -5.44 -5.76
C LEU A 19 7.96 -3.95 -5.53
N ALA A 20 7.53 -3.10 -6.45
CA ALA A 20 7.61 -1.65 -6.32
C ALA A 20 6.22 -1.03 -6.44
N TRP A 21 6.07 0.19 -5.91
CA TRP A 21 4.84 0.95 -6.08
C TRP A 21 4.55 1.30 -7.53
N SER A 22 5.58 1.61 -8.32
CA SER A 22 5.45 1.81 -9.76
C SER A 22 4.91 0.58 -10.49
N ASP A 23 5.37 -0.62 -10.12
CA ASP A 23 4.87 -1.91 -10.59
C ASP A 23 5.36 -3.05 -9.65
N PRO A 24 4.51 -3.94 -9.12
CA PRO A 24 3.07 -4.06 -9.37
C PRO A 24 2.16 -3.52 -8.26
N LEU A 25 2.68 -2.92 -7.17
CA LEU A 25 1.85 -2.65 -5.99
C LEU A 25 0.71 -1.64 -6.27
N LEU A 26 0.95 -0.60 -7.07
CA LEU A 26 -0.13 0.32 -7.48
C LEU A 26 -1.21 -0.41 -8.27
N LYS A 27 -0.83 -1.33 -9.17
CA LYS A 27 -1.78 -2.14 -9.93
C LYS A 27 -2.62 -3.01 -9.01
N ILE A 28 -1.98 -3.70 -8.07
CA ILE A 28 -2.66 -4.53 -7.07
C ILE A 28 -3.66 -3.70 -6.27
N ALA A 29 -3.22 -2.57 -5.70
CA ALA A 29 -4.09 -1.68 -4.94
C ALA A 29 -5.28 -1.16 -5.77
N THR A 30 -5.03 -0.77 -7.02
CA THR A 30 -6.05 -0.25 -7.94
C THR A 30 -7.09 -1.32 -8.29
N ASP A 31 -6.65 -2.53 -8.66
CA ASP A 31 -7.55 -3.64 -9.03
C ASP A 31 -8.45 -4.02 -7.83
N VAL A 32 -7.89 -4.04 -6.62
CA VAL A 32 -8.63 -4.34 -5.38
C VAL A 32 -9.61 -3.23 -5.05
N ALA A 33 -9.19 -1.96 -5.09
CA ALA A 33 -10.06 -0.81 -4.86
C ALA A 33 -11.23 -0.79 -5.86
N GLN A 34 -10.95 -1.08 -7.13
CA GLN A 34 -11.96 -1.20 -8.18
C GLN A 34 -12.96 -2.33 -7.89
N GLY A 35 -12.47 -3.49 -7.45
CA GLY A 35 -13.30 -4.63 -7.08
C GLY A 35 -14.23 -4.32 -5.92
N VAL A 36 -13.71 -3.77 -4.81
CA VAL A 36 -14.52 -3.40 -3.64
C VAL A 36 -15.48 -2.25 -3.97
N SER A 37 -15.03 -1.27 -4.76
CA SER A 37 -15.91 -0.20 -5.25
C SER A 37 -17.08 -0.78 -6.04
N TYR A 38 -16.86 -1.79 -6.88
CA TYR A 38 -17.95 -2.46 -7.58
C TYR A 38 -18.95 -3.11 -6.60
N LEU A 39 -18.46 -3.82 -5.57
CA LEU A 39 -19.34 -4.45 -4.56
C LEU A 39 -20.22 -3.43 -3.84
N HIS A 40 -19.63 -2.30 -3.43
CA HIS A 40 -20.34 -1.22 -2.73
C HIS A 40 -21.37 -0.50 -3.59
N ASN A 41 -21.23 -0.54 -4.92
CA ASN A 41 -22.15 0.08 -5.87
C ASN A 41 -23.14 -0.93 -6.50
N CYS A 42 -23.14 -2.20 -6.09
CA CYS A 42 -24.21 -3.13 -6.44
C CYS A 42 -25.57 -2.65 -5.92
N ASP A 43 -26.66 -3.14 -6.51
CA ASP A 43 -28.02 -2.93 -5.99
C ASP A 43 -28.68 -4.26 -5.59
N PRO A 44 -28.90 -4.53 -4.28
CA PRO A 44 -28.45 -3.72 -3.14
C PRO A 44 -26.92 -3.86 -2.89
N PRO A 45 -26.28 -2.87 -2.24
CA PRO A 45 -24.84 -2.88 -1.97
C PRO A 45 -24.37 -4.15 -1.26
N LEU A 46 -23.23 -4.70 -1.68
CA LEU A 46 -22.58 -5.84 -1.03
C LEU A 46 -21.36 -5.36 -0.23
N VAL A 47 -21.32 -5.65 1.06
CA VAL A 47 -20.18 -5.36 1.94
C VAL A 47 -19.39 -6.64 2.18
N HIS A 48 -18.06 -6.57 2.04
CA HIS A 48 -17.18 -7.74 2.09
C HIS A 48 -17.01 -8.27 3.52
N ARG A 49 -16.73 -7.38 4.48
CA ARG A 49 -16.60 -7.60 5.93
C ARG A 49 -15.45 -8.49 6.42
N ASP A 50 -14.73 -9.17 5.53
CA ASP A 50 -13.44 -9.84 5.86
C ASP A 50 -12.36 -9.54 4.80
N LEU A 51 -12.17 -8.25 4.49
CA LEU A 51 -11.15 -7.85 3.52
C LEU A 51 -9.76 -7.92 4.17
N LYS A 52 -8.85 -8.70 3.58
CA LYS A 52 -7.47 -8.89 4.05
C LYS A 52 -6.59 -9.37 2.91
N SER A 53 -5.28 -9.21 3.02
CA SER A 53 -4.32 -9.59 1.97
C SER A 53 -4.41 -11.06 1.54
N SER A 54 -4.75 -11.99 2.44
CA SER A 54 -4.97 -13.41 2.09
C SER A 54 -6.24 -13.69 1.28
N ASN A 55 -7.20 -12.76 1.27
CA ASN A 55 -8.46 -12.85 0.51
C ASN A 55 -8.37 -12.10 -0.83
N LEU A 56 -7.18 -11.65 -1.23
CA LEU A 56 -6.91 -11.02 -2.51
C LEU A 56 -6.07 -11.97 -3.35
N LEU A 57 -6.62 -12.49 -4.45
CA LEU A 57 -5.93 -13.48 -5.27
C LEU A 57 -5.34 -12.82 -6.51
N CYS A 58 -4.10 -13.18 -6.86
CA CYS A 58 -3.37 -12.53 -7.94
C CYS A 58 -2.97 -13.50 -9.07
N THR A 59 -3.15 -13.03 -10.30
CA THR A 59 -2.70 -13.74 -11.51
C THR A 59 -1.18 -13.67 -11.65
N ARG A 60 -0.62 -14.40 -12.63
CA ARG A 60 0.82 -14.32 -12.96
C ARG A 60 1.27 -12.90 -13.32
N THR A 61 0.37 -12.10 -13.91
CA THR A 61 0.59 -10.72 -14.35
C THR A 61 0.22 -9.68 -13.29
N TYR A 62 0.09 -10.10 -12.02
CA TYR A 62 -0.28 -9.23 -10.89
C TYR A 62 -1.62 -8.50 -11.04
N SER A 63 -2.52 -9.01 -11.90
CA SER A 63 -3.92 -8.59 -11.82
C SER A 63 -4.53 -9.28 -10.61
N CYS A 64 -5.19 -8.52 -9.74
CA CYS A 64 -5.73 -9.09 -8.50
C CYS A 64 -7.25 -8.99 -8.44
N LYS A 65 -7.86 -9.96 -7.77
CA LYS A 65 -9.32 -10.10 -7.61
C LYS A 65 -9.65 -10.29 -6.14
N VAL A 66 -10.72 -9.66 -5.69
CA VAL A 66 -11.29 -9.88 -4.35
C VAL A 66 -11.93 -11.26 -4.32
N SER A 67 -11.71 -12.02 -3.25
CA SER A 67 -12.20 -13.38 -3.06
C SER A 67 -12.68 -13.60 -1.63
N ASP A 68 -13.22 -14.79 -1.36
CA ASP A 68 -13.76 -15.20 -0.07
C ASP A 68 -14.88 -14.30 0.47
N PHE A 69 -16.06 -14.49 -0.12
CA PHE A 69 -17.27 -13.76 0.23
C PHE A 69 -18.06 -14.44 1.37
N GLY A 70 -17.45 -15.35 2.13
CA GLY A 70 -18.14 -16.12 3.18
C GLY A 70 -18.79 -15.24 4.25
N GLU A 71 -18.14 -14.11 4.57
CA GLU A 71 -18.66 -13.11 5.50
C GLU A 71 -19.37 -11.95 4.81
N SER A 72 -19.52 -11.96 3.49
CA SER A 72 -20.14 -10.84 2.78
C SER A 72 -21.65 -10.74 3.04
N LYS A 73 -22.18 -9.52 3.05
CA LYS A 73 -23.61 -9.30 3.30
C LYS A 73 -24.18 -8.13 2.51
N ARG A 74 -25.38 -8.32 1.99
CA ARG A 74 -26.12 -7.28 1.27
C ARG A 74 -26.79 -6.31 2.24
N GLN A 75 -26.69 -5.02 1.95
CA GLN A 75 -27.42 -3.97 2.63
C GLN A 75 -28.84 -3.86 2.02
N LEU A 76 -29.73 -4.78 2.40
CA LEU A 76 -31.06 -4.93 1.77
C LEU A 76 -31.99 -3.71 1.90
N LEU A 77 -31.76 -2.85 2.89
CA LEU A 77 -32.53 -1.62 3.09
C LEU A 77 -31.57 -0.42 3.11
N PRO A 78 -31.91 0.71 2.47
CA PRO A 78 -31.07 1.90 2.50
C PRO A 78 -30.72 2.32 3.93
N GLY A 79 -29.44 2.53 4.20
CA GLY A 79 -28.94 2.93 5.52
C GLY A 79 -28.99 1.85 6.61
N LYS A 80 -29.38 0.60 6.29
CA LYS A 80 -29.36 -0.49 7.27
C LYS A 80 -27.92 -0.79 7.69
N LEU A 81 -27.68 -0.74 8.99
CA LEU A 81 -26.39 -1.09 9.57
C LEU A 81 -26.33 -2.58 9.94
N PHE A 82 -25.12 -3.12 9.94
CA PHE A 82 -24.81 -4.46 10.43
C PHE A 82 -24.38 -4.41 11.89
N SER A 83 -24.41 -5.55 12.59
CA SER A 83 -24.04 -5.64 14.02
C SER A 83 -23.31 -6.93 14.39
N THR A 84 -23.02 -7.82 13.43
CA THR A 84 -22.31 -9.07 13.70
C THR A 84 -20.82 -8.81 13.73
N ILE A 85 -20.12 -9.32 14.74
CA ILE A 85 -18.65 -9.30 14.80
C ILE A 85 -18.13 -10.37 13.84
N VAL A 86 -17.49 -9.93 12.76
CA VAL A 86 -16.95 -10.79 11.70
C VAL A 86 -15.66 -10.17 11.19
N GLY A 87 -14.81 -11.01 10.61
CA GLY A 87 -13.54 -10.61 10.01
C GLY A 87 -12.32 -11.00 10.85
N THR A 88 -11.13 -10.70 10.33
CA THR A 88 -9.85 -11.15 10.90
C THR A 88 -9.19 -10.04 11.75
N PRO A 89 -8.77 -10.32 13.01
CA PRO A 89 -8.40 -9.32 14.02
C PRO A 89 -7.64 -8.07 13.57
N TYR A 90 -6.56 -8.23 12.80
CA TYR A 90 -5.68 -7.12 12.44
C TYR A 90 -6.24 -6.17 11.37
N TRP A 91 -7.26 -6.60 10.62
CA TRP A 91 -7.93 -5.81 9.59
C TRP A 91 -9.26 -5.23 10.07
N LEU A 92 -9.69 -5.53 11.30
CA LEU A 92 -10.98 -5.09 11.83
C LEU A 92 -11.00 -3.59 12.12
N ALA A 93 -12.08 -2.95 11.69
CA ALA A 93 -12.37 -1.57 12.01
C ALA A 93 -12.71 -1.39 13.50
N PRO A 94 -12.40 -0.23 14.12
CA PRO A 94 -12.63 0.02 15.55
C PRO A 94 -14.09 -0.18 15.98
N GLU A 95 -15.06 0.15 15.12
CA GLU A 95 -16.49 -0.03 15.39
C GLU A 95 -16.92 -1.51 15.42
N ILE A 96 -16.29 -2.40 14.65
CA ILE A 96 -16.55 -3.84 14.76
C ILE A 96 -16.02 -4.35 16.10
N LEU A 97 -14.80 -3.92 16.49
CA LEU A 97 -14.16 -4.31 17.75
C LEU A 97 -14.88 -3.76 19.00
N ARG A 98 -15.67 -2.68 18.84
CA ARG A 98 -16.55 -2.12 19.87
C ARG A 98 -17.96 -2.69 19.84
N GLU A 99 -18.22 -3.66 18.96
CA GLU A 99 -19.55 -4.27 18.78
C GLU A 99 -20.64 -3.26 18.38
N GLU A 100 -20.23 -2.18 17.71
CA GLU A 100 -21.12 -1.12 17.26
C GLU A 100 -21.78 -1.49 15.94
N ARG A 101 -22.84 -0.76 15.61
CA ARG A 101 -23.46 -0.86 14.29
C ARG A 101 -22.57 -0.22 13.24
N TYR A 102 -22.36 -0.90 12.12
CA TYR A 102 -21.44 -0.47 11.07
C TYR A 102 -22.03 -0.59 9.67
N ASP A 103 -21.39 0.08 8.70
CA ASP A 103 -21.75 0.08 7.29
C ASP A 103 -20.57 -0.41 6.42
N MET A 104 -20.58 -0.08 5.13
CA MET A 104 -19.54 -0.48 4.17
C MET A 104 -18.15 0.14 4.44
N GLN A 105 -18.06 1.16 5.31
CA GLN A 105 -16.79 1.83 5.62
C GLN A 105 -15.83 0.96 6.44
N VAL A 106 -16.28 -0.20 6.94
CA VAL A 106 -15.39 -1.23 7.50
C VAL A 106 -14.44 -1.80 6.46
N ASP A 107 -14.90 -1.98 5.22
CA ASP A 107 -14.05 -2.46 4.12
C ASP A 107 -13.00 -1.41 3.74
N CYS A 108 -13.33 -0.12 3.84
CA CYS A 108 -12.38 0.98 3.66
C CYS A 108 -11.25 0.92 4.70
N TYR A 109 -11.60 0.70 5.98
CA TYR A 109 -10.61 0.56 7.03
C TYR A 109 -9.68 -0.63 6.78
N SER A 110 -10.25 -1.80 6.47
CA SER A 110 -9.49 -3.00 6.14
C SER A 110 -8.60 -2.80 4.91
N PHE A 111 -9.07 -2.06 3.90
CA PHE A 111 -8.25 -1.66 2.75
C PHE A 111 -7.09 -0.74 3.15
N GLY A 112 -7.30 0.17 4.10
CA GLY A 112 -6.23 0.99 4.69
C GLY A 112 -5.13 0.13 5.34
N VAL A 113 -5.50 -0.94 6.06
CA VAL A 113 -4.55 -1.90 6.61
C VAL A 113 -3.78 -2.62 5.51
N ILE A 114 -4.48 -3.07 4.44
CA ILE A 114 -3.84 -3.68 3.27
C ILE A 114 -2.83 -2.74 2.62
N LEU A 115 -3.12 -1.45 2.48
CA LEU A 115 -2.17 -0.48 1.93
C LEU A 115 -0.90 -0.39 2.79
N VAL A 116 -1.00 -0.51 4.12
CA VAL A 116 0.18 -0.60 5.00
C VAL A 116 0.97 -1.89 4.77
N GLU A 117 0.31 -3.02 4.55
CA GLU A 117 0.98 -4.26 4.15
C GLU A 117 1.72 -4.10 2.82
N LEU A 118 1.15 -3.38 1.84
CA LEU A 118 1.83 -3.08 0.58
C LEU A 118 3.07 -2.19 0.79
N GLU A 119 3.00 -1.20 1.68
CA GLU A 119 4.14 -0.32 2.01
C GLU A 119 5.26 -1.06 2.74
N THR A 120 4.91 -1.90 3.69
CA THR A 120 5.87 -2.53 4.61
C THR A 120 6.34 -3.89 4.15
N ARG A 121 5.52 -4.57 3.32
CA ARG A 121 5.66 -5.99 2.97
C ARG A 121 5.68 -6.93 4.19
N HIS A 122 5.13 -6.46 5.30
CA HIS A 122 5.03 -7.21 6.54
C HIS A 122 3.57 -7.34 6.96
N GLU A 123 3.33 -8.25 7.90
CA GLU A 123 2.03 -8.38 8.56
C GLU A 123 1.69 -7.08 9.31
N PRO A 124 0.41 -6.71 9.44
CA PRO A 124 0.06 -5.53 10.22
C PRO A 124 0.61 -5.63 11.64
N TYR A 125 1.10 -4.50 12.17
CA TYR A 125 1.66 -4.40 13.53
C TYR A 125 2.94 -5.23 13.77
N HIS A 126 3.67 -5.65 12.72
CA HIS A 126 4.92 -6.42 12.84
C HIS A 126 6.02 -5.75 13.68
N ASP A 127 5.97 -4.43 13.84
CA ASP A 127 6.95 -3.60 14.53
C ASP A 127 6.66 -3.42 16.02
N LEU A 128 5.54 -3.97 16.51
CA LEU A 128 5.22 -3.94 17.93
C LEU A 128 6.11 -4.91 18.74
N PRO A 129 6.36 -4.61 20.03
CA PRO A 129 7.03 -5.52 20.93
C PRO A 129 6.34 -6.90 20.99
N LYS A 130 7.13 -7.98 21.03
CA LYS A 130 6.63 -9.37 20.98
C LYS A 130 5.70 -9.77 22.13
N ASN A 131 5.62 -8.98 23.20
CA ASN A 131 4.71 -9.21 24.32
C ASN A 131 3.29 -8.66 24.08
N TYR A 132 3.04 -7.92 23.00
CA TYR A 132 1.68 -7.55 22.60
C TYR A 132 0.94 -8.79 22.09
N THR A 133 -0.16 -9.14 22.74
CA THR A 133 -1.06 -10.19 22.24
C THR A 133 -2.00 -9.62 21.17
N THR A 134 -2.62 -10.50 20.39
CA THR A 134 -3.69 -10.10 19.44
C THR A 134 -4.81 -9.35 20.15
N ILE A 135 -5.15 -9.73 21.39
CA ILE A 135 -6.18 -9.05 22.19
C ILE A 135 -5.74 -7.64 22.58
N ASP A 136 -4.49 -7.44 22.98
CA ASP A 136 -3.96 -6.12 23.33
C ASP A 136 -4.00 -5.17 22.12
N ILE A 137 -3.68 -5.68 20.93
CA ILE A 137 -3.76 -4.94 19.67
C ILE A 137 -5.22 -4.55 19.39
N MET A 138 -6.15 -5.51 19.41
CA MET A 138 -7.57 -5.26 19.17
C MET A 138 -8.14 -4.23 20.15
N MET A 139 -7.83 -4.34 21.44
CA MET A 139 -8.28 -3.40 22.47
C MET A 139 -7.70 -2.00 22.28
N SER A 140 -6.47 -1.89 21.80
CA SER A 140 -5.83 -0.59 21.52
C SER A 140 -6.40 0.06 20.26
N VAL A 141 -6.69 -0.73 19.22
CA VAL A 141 -7.35 -0.26 17.98
C VAL A 141 -8.78 0.19 18.27
N SER A 142 -9.54 -0.56 19.07
CA SER A 142 -10.93 -0.24 19.42
C SER A 142 -11.05 1.09 20.16
N ARG A 143 -10.06 1.42 21.00
CA ARG A 143 -9.93 2.71 21.70
C ARG A 143 -9.37 3.84 20.85
N GLY A 144 -8.98 3.56 19.61
CA GLY A 144 -8.34 4.53 18.72
C GLY A 144 -6.91 4.90 19.12
N ALA A 145 -6.28 4.13 20.00
CA ALA A 145 -4.94 4.36 20.53
C ALA A 145 -3.83 3.74 19.66
N LEU A 146 -4.19 2.83 18.75
CA LEU A 146 -3.23 2.10 17.91
C LEU A 146 -3.70 2.02 16.46
N ARG A 147 -2.72 2.09 15.54
CA ARG A 147 -2.85 1.84 14.09
C ARG A 147 -1.60 1.14 13.57
N PRO A 148 -1.68 0.40 12.45
CA PRO A 148 -0.49 -0.13 11.79
C PRO A 148 0.46 1.01 11.40
N THR A 149 1.75 0.81 11.63
CA THR A 149 2.77 1.84 11.38
C THR A 149 2.95 2.08 9.89
N ILE A 150 2.77 3.33 9.46
CA ILE A 150 3.10 3.77 8.10
C ILE A 150 4.59 4.17 8.08
N PRO A 151 5.46 3.45 7.33
CA PRO A 151 6.90 3.66 7.39
C PRO A 151 7.27 5.08 6.93
N VAL A 152 8.33 5.67 7.49
CA VAL A 152 8.75 7.06 7.17
C VAL A 152 9.06 7.27 5.68
N SER A 153 9.46 6.22 4.98
CA SER A 153 9.71 6.20 3.53
C SER A 153 8.43 6.26 2.68
N CYS A 154 7.25 6.04 3.27
CA CYS A 154 5.97 6.17 2.56
C CYS A 154 5.78 7.63 2.12
N SER A 155 5.46 7.80 0.84
CA SER A 155 5.31 9.10 0.21
C SER A 155 4.13 9.90 0.77
N PRO A 156 4.13 11.24 0.65
CA PRO A 156 3.06 12.07 1.20
C PRO A 156 1.66 11.72 0.69
N CYS A 157 1.48 11.47 -0.61
CA CYS A 157 0.15 11.14 -1.16
C CYS A 157 -0.35 9.80 -0.60
N ARG A 158 0.49 8.76 -0.59
CA ARG A 158 0.12 7.44 -0.06
C ARG A 158 -0.14 7.49 1.44
N ARG A 159 0.71 8.17 2.22
CA ARG A 159 0.50 8.37 3.67
C ARG A 159 -0.84 9.04 3.94
N LYS A 160 -1.17 10.10 3.20
CA LYS A 160 -2.44 10.82 3.35
C LYS A 160 -3.64 9.91 3.05
N LEU A 161 -3.58 9.13 1.97
CA LEU A 161 -4.62 8.17 1.62
C LEU A 161 -4.81 7.12 2.72
N ILE A 162 -3.73 6.46 3.14
CA ILE A 162 -3.74 5.44 4.19
C ILE A 162 -4.30 5.99 5.50
N THR A 163 -3.84 7.18 5.91
CA THR A 163 -4.29 7.82 7.16
C THR A 163 -5.79 8.09 7.14
N ARG A 164 -6.33 8.55 6.01
CA ARG A 164 -7.78 8.77 5.86
C ARG A 164 -8.58 7.47 5.89
N CYS A 165 -8.08 6.39 5.28
CA CYS A 165 -8.73 5.08 5.36
C CYS A 165 -8.78 4.55 6.81
N LEU A 166 -7.75 4.84 7.61
CA LEU A 166 -7.62 4.36 8.99
C LEU A 166 -8.27 5.29 10.05
N ASP A 167 -9.07 6.29 9.64
CA ASP A 167 -9.73 7.20 10.58
C ASP A 167 -10.63 6.43 11.57
N ASN A 168 -10.68 6.91 12.82
CA ASN A 168 -11.54 6.37 13.87
C ASN A 168 -13.02 6.55 13.53
N ASP A 169 -13.40 7.68 12.94
CA ASP A 169 -14.78 7.97 12.53
C ASP A 169 -15.02 7.41 11.12
N PRO A 170 -15.90 6.40 10.96
CA PRO A 170 -16.19 5.81 9.65
C PRO A 170 -16.67 6.83 8.61
N ARG A 171 -17.30 7.93 9.05
CA ARG A 171 -17.81 8.99 8.18
C ARG A 171 -16.72 9.89 7.60
N ARG A 172 -15.53 9.90 8.21
CA ARG A 172 -14.35 10.65 7.72
C ARG A 172 -13.52 9.83 6.73
N ARG A 173 -13.73 8.52 6.69
CA ARG A 173 -13.08 7.63 5.74
C ARG A 173 -13.60 7.91 4.32
N PRO A 174 -12.73 7.88 3.30
CA PRO A 174 -13.16 8.06 1.92
C PRO A 174 -13.99 6.87 1.44
N LYS A 175 -14.84 7.10 0.45
CA LYS A 175 -15.51 6.00 -0.26
C LYS A 175 -14.50 5.24 -1.12
N MET A 176 -14.78 3.98 -1.44
CA MET A 176 -13.91 3.20 -2.33
C MET A 176 -13.74 3.83 -3.72
N THR A 177 -14.74 4.57 -4.21
CA THR A 177 -14.63 5.35 -5.46
C THR A 177 -13.60 6.48 -5.37
N GLU A 178 -13.52 7.16 -4.22
CA GLU A 178 -12.54 8.23 -3.97
C GLU A 178 -11.13 7.65 -3.78
N ILE A 179 -11.02 6.48 -3.13
CA ILE A 179 -9.76 5.75 -3.00
C ILE A 179 -9.25 5.34 -4.38
N LEU A 180 -10.12 4.77 -5.22
CA LEU A 180 -9.79 4.37 -6.57
C LEU A 180 -9.28 5.56 -7.40
N TYR A 181 -9.96 6.69 -7.33
CA TYR A 181 -9.52 7.92 -7.98
C TYR A 181 -8.13 8.37 -7.50
N ALA A 182 -7.91 8.39 -6.18
CA ALA A 182 -6.62 8.77 -5.61
C ALA A 182 -5.49 7.84 -6.07
N LEU A 183 -5.73 6.53 -6.18
CA LEU A 183 -4.74 5.58 -6.71
C LEU A 183 -4.46 5.81 -8.20
N GLN A 184 -5.50 5.96 -9.02
CA GLN A 184 -5.37 6.10 -10.47
C GLN A 184 -4.74 7.43 -10.90
N HIS A 185 -4.94 8.49 -10.10
CA HIS A 185 -4.48 9.83 -10.42
C HIS A 185 -3.41 10.33 -9.45
N GLU A 186 -3.75 10.60 -8.20
CA GLU A 186 -2.83 11.28 -7.26
C GLU A 186 -1.55 10.48 -6.99
N VAL A 187 -1.70 9.21 -6.60
CA VAL A 187 -0.56 8.32 -6.33
C VAL A 187 0.22 8.00 -7.60
N ARG A 188 -0.49 7.79 -8.72
CA ARG A 188 0.14 7.55 -10.02
C ARG A 188 1.01 8.73 -10.46
N GLN A 189 0.50 9.96 -10.34
CA GLN A 189 1.26 11.16 -10.71
C GLN A 189 2.48 11.34 -9.81
N GLU A 190 2.33 11.16 -8.49
CA GLU A 190 3.46 11.23 -7.55
C GLU A 190 4.60 10.26 -7.93
N LEU A 191 4.26 9.04 -8.37
CA LEU A 191 5.26 8.06 -8.83
C LEU A 191 5.93 8.45 -10.16
N LEU A 192 5.20 9.08 -11.07
CA LEU A 192 5.76 9.59 -12.33
C LEU A 192 6.72 10.76 -12.08
N ASP A 193 6.38 11.63 -11.14
CA ASP A 193 7.22 12.77 -10.75
C ASP A 193 8.51 12.30 -10.07
N GLN A 194 8.42 11.33 -9.16
CA GLN A 194 9.59 10.71 -8.50
C GLN A 194 10.54 10.07 -9.51
N ASN A 195 10.02 9.24 -10.42
CA ASN A 195 10.84 8.63 -11.48
C ASN A 195 11.52 9.68 -12.37
N SER A 196 10.82 10.78 -12.68
CA SER A 196 11.40 11.87 -13.49
C SER A 196 12.55 12.57 -12.76
N MET A 197 12.39 12.83 -11.45
CA MET A 197 13.44 13.42 -10.63
C MET A 197 14.65 12.50 -10.44
N ASP A 198 14.43 11.20 -10.27
CA ASP A 198 15.49 10.20 -10.14
C ASP A 198 16.33 10.11 -11.42
N VAL A 199 15.67 10.03 -12.59
CA VAL A 199 16.35 10.03 -13.90
C VAL A 199 17.18 11.30 -14.12
N VAL A 200 16.67 12.47 -13.72
CA VAL A 200 17.43 13.73 -13.81
C VAL A 200 18.63 13.73 -12.86
N SER A 201 18.44 13.24 -11.64
CA SER A 201 19.50 13.16 -10.62
C SER A 201 20.62 12.21 -11.04
N ASP A 202 20.28 11.05 -11.60
CA ASP A 202 21.24 10.08 -12.12
C ASP A 202 22.00 10.63 -13.33
N LYS A 203 21.34 11.32 -14.25
CA LYS A 203 22.00 12.01 -15.36
C LYS A 203 22.99 13.07 -14.85
N ARG A 204 22.62 13.88 -13.85
CA ARG A 204 23.52 14.88 -13.25
C ARG A 204 24.73 14.24 -12.59
N ARG A 205 24.53 13.15 -11.83
CA ARG A 205 25.62 12.36 -11.22
C ARG A 205 26.57 11.81 -12.27
N MET A 206 26.04 11.26 -13.36
CA MET A 206 26.83 10.70 -14.46
C MET A 206 27.69 11.78 -15.15
N VAL A 207 27.13 12.97 -15.40
CA VAL A 207 27.87 14.09 -16.00
C VAL A 207 29.00 14.55 -15.09
N LEU A 208 28.75 14.69 -13.79
CA LEU A 208 29.79 15.05 -12.80
C LEU A 208 30.92 14.01 -12.76
N MET A 209 30.58 12.72 -12.81
CA MET A 209 31.56 11.64 -12.86
C MET A 209 32.44 11.71 -14.11
N GLN A 210 31.84 11.97 -15.28
CA GLN A 210 32.58 12.13 -16.53
C GLN A 210 33.50 13.37 -16.52
N GLN A 211 33.05 14.48 -15.92
CA GLN A 211 33.89 15.67 -15.76
C GLN A 211 35.10 15.39 -14.85
N HIS A 212 34.89 14.70 -13.73
CA HIS A 212 35.97 14.32 -12.81
C HIS A 212 36.99 13.39 -13.50
N GLN A 213 36.54 12.39 -14.26
CA GLN A 213 37.41 11.52 -15.03
C GLN A 213 38.25 12.29 -16.07
N ARG A 214 37.67 13.29 -16.76
CA ARG A 214 38.39 14.13 -17.72
C ARG A 214 39.45 15.01 -17.06
N LEU A 215 39.13 15.60 -15.91
CA LEU A 215 40.08 16.42 -15.15
C LEU A 215 41.25 15.58 -14.65
N ASN A 216 40.99 14.39 -14.10
CA ASN A 216 42.06 13.48 -13.66
C ASN A 216 42.95 13.05 -14.83
N ARG A 217 42.37 12.75 -16.00
CA ARG A 217 43.14 12.37 -17.21
C ARG A 217 44.03 13.50 -17.71
N ARG A 218 43.54 14.74 -17.71
CA ARG A 218 44.34 15.92 -18.08
C ARG A 218 45.44 16.22 -17.05
N GLY A 219 45.13 16.09 -15.76
CA GLY A 219 46.11 16.24 -14.69
C GLY A 219 47.27 15.25 -14.83
N LEU A 220 46.95 13.97 -15.13
CA LEU A 220 47.96 12.96 -15.42
C LEU A 220 48.81 13.28 -16.66
N GLN A 221 48.19 13.74 -17.76
CA GLN A 221 48.94 14.12 -18.97
C GLN A 221 49.88 15.29 -18.74
N ASN A 222 49.46 16.31 -17.99
CA ASN A 222 50.31 17.44 -17.65
C ASN A 222 51.48 17.04 -16.74
N LEU A 223 51.25 16.11 -15.80
CA LEU A 223 52.33 15.54 -14.96
C LEU A 223 53.33 14.73 -15.78
N MET A 224 52.87 13.97 -16.78
CA MET A 224 53.76 13.22 -17.67
C MET A 224 54.61 14.15 -18.54
N HIS A 225 54.03 15.23 -19.07
CA HIS A 225 54.79 16.20 -19.87
C HIS A 225 55.78 17.04 -19.04
N ALA A 226 55.45 17.38 -17.80
CA ALA A 226 56.35 18.10 -16.92
C ALA A 226 57.61 17.29 -16.54
N HIS A 227 57.51 15.95 -16.51
CA HIS A 227 58.66 15.09 -16.26
C HIS A 227 59.60 14.90 -17.47
N ASP A 228 59.10 15.09 -18.69
CA ASP A 228 59.93 15.01 -19.91
C ASP A 228 60.71 16.31 -20.17
N GLU A 229 60.28 17.45 -19.64
CA GLU A 229 60.98 18.74 -19.78
C GLU A 229 62.15 18.93 -18.78
N ASP A 230 62.16 18.22 -17.65
CA ASP A 230 63.23 18.27 -16.65
C ASP A 230 64.38 17.26 -16.90
N ALA A 231 64.31 16.46 -17.97
CA ALA A 231 65.28 15.41 -18.30
C ALA A 231 66.16 15.70 -19.55
N GLY A 232 66.07 16.91 -20.13
CA GLY A 232 66.89 17.36 -21.26
C GLY A 232 67.88 18.45 -20.87
#